data_AF-A0AAE3MAQ9-F1
#
_entry.id   AF-A0AAE3MAQ9-F1
#
_cell.length_a   1.000
_cell.length_b   1.000
_cell.length_c   1.000
_cell.angle_alpha   90.00
_cell.angle_beta   90.00
_cell.angle_gamma   90.00
#
_symmetry.space_group_name_H-M   'P 1'
#
loop_
_entity.id
_entity.type
_entity.pdbx_description
1 polymer ?
#
loop_
_entity_poly.entity_id
_entity_poly.type
_entity_poly.pdbx_seq_one_letter_code
_entity_poly.pdbx_strand_id
1 'polypeptide(L)'
;MNLEFWKLIITVAIPTIGWIVGYLLKQKNDIDNAKRNKRIDFLIKTYIKIENCIQRKPSQVGKDLEDIVAEIQLMGNVQQVNLVKKFANDISEKNSADLEPLLISLRNDLRRELKLEKNNEKIQFLRMSNNN
;
A
#
# COMPACT_ATOMS: atom_id res chain seq x y z
N MET A 1 34.11 49.11 9.04
CA MET A 1 33.42 48.19 8.12
C MET A 1 32.11 48.85 7.70
N ASN A 2 31.91 49.10 6.40
CA ASN A 2 30.89 50.02 5.90
C ASN A 2 29.49 49.36 5.87
N LEU A 3 28.42 50.12 6.12
CA LEU A 3 27.04 49.61 6.20
C LEU A 3 26.60 48.90 4.90
N GLU A 4 27.13 49.38 3.78
CA GLU A 4 26.89 48.84 2.43
C GLU A 4 27.42 47.41 2.26
N PHE A 5 28.51 47.05 2.95
CA PHE A 5 29.05 45.69 2.89
C PHE A 5 28.11 44.69 3.59
N TRP A 6 27.50 45.07 4.71
CA TRP A 6 26.52 44.24 5.41
C TRP A 6 25.23 44.05 4.60
N LYS A 7 24.76 45.09 3.88
CA LYS A 7 23.59 44.98 3.00
C LYS A 7 23.80 43.95 1.89
N LEU A 8 24.99 43.90 1.28
CA LEU A 8 25.32 42.92 0.24
C LEU A 8 25.32 41.50 0.78
N ILE A 9 25.91 41.28 1.96
CA ILE A 9 25.93 39.96 2.62
C ILE A 9 24.49 39.49 2.90
N ILE A 10 23.65 40.34 3.47
CA ILE A 10 22.27 39.99 3.83
C ILE A 10 21.44 39.64 2.59
N THR A 11 21.60 40.41 1.50
CA THR A 11 20.87 40.21 0.24
C THR A 11 21.19 38.85 -0.42
N VAL A 12 22.41 38.34 -0.25
CA VAL A 12 22.81 37.02 -0.77
C VAL A 12 22.51 35.90 0.22
N ALA A 13 22.73 36.14 1.51
CA ALA A 13 22.58 35.13 2.55
C ALA A 13 21.12 34.69 2.72
N ILE A 14 20.16 35.62 2.71
CA ILE A 14 18.74 35.30 2.92
C ILE A 14 18.20 34.35 1.83
N PRO A 15 18.34 34.63 0.53
CA PRO A 15 17.92 33.70 -0.52
C PRO A 15 18.64 32.35 -0.46
N THR A 16 19.93 32.35 -0.14
CA THR A 16 20.74 31.12 -0.09
C THR A 16 20.26 30.21 1.05
N ILE A 17 20.03 30.77 2.24
CA ILE A 17 19.48 30.03 3.39
C ILE A 17 18.07 29.51 3.06
N GLY A 18 17.22 30.36 2.47
CA GLY A 18 15.87 29.97 2.05
C GLY A 18 15.88 28.79 1.08
N TRP A 19 16.80 28.80 0.11
CA TRP A 19 16.95 27.71 -0.86
C TRP A 19 17.41 26.41 -0.21
N ILE A 20 18.40 26.48 0.68
CA ILE A 20 18.93 25.31 1.42
C ILE A 20 17.82 24.67 2.27
N VAL A 21 17.10 25.48 3.05
CA VAL A 21 16.00 24.97 3.89
C VAL A 21 14.89 24.36 3.03
N GLY A 22 14.50 25.02 1.94
CA GLY A 22 13.50 24.52 1.01
C GLY A 22 13.89 23.18 0.38
N TYR A 23 15.15 23.03 -0.03
CA TYR A 23 15.68 21.80 -0.60
C TYR A 23 15.63 20.63 0.40
N LEU A 24 16.06 20.86 1.65
CA LEU A 24 16.05 19.84 2.70
C LEU A 24 14.64 19.36 3.05
N LEU A 25 13.67 20.29 3.12
CA LEU A 25 12.26 19.94 3.35
C LEU A 25 11.69 19.14 2.18
N LYS A 26 12.01 19.55 0.94
CA LYS A 26 11.55 18.84 -0.26
C LYS A 26 12.09 17.41 -0.30
N GLN A 27 13.37 17.21 -0.01
CA GLN A 27 13.99 15.88 -0.05
C GLN A 27 13.33 14.89 0.93
N LYS A 28 13.01 15.34 2.15
CA LYS A 28 12.29 14.50 3.14
C LYS A 28 10.90 14.13 2.64
N ASN A 29 10.15 15.12 2.16
CA ASN A 29 8.80 14.92 1.63
C ASN A 29 8.80 13.99 0.41
N ASP A 30 9.80 14.09 -0.48
CA ASP A 30 9.92 13.26 -1.68
C ASP A 30 10.12 11.78 -1.31
N ILE A 31 10.93 11.48 -0.28
CA ILE A 31 11.13 10.11 0.21
C ILE A 31 9.84 9.55 0.81
N ASP A 32 9.16 10.32 1.65
CA ASP A 32 7.91 9.89 2.29
C ASP A 32 6.80 9.67 1.25
N ASN A 33 6.70 10.56 0.26
CA ASN A 33 5.78 10.42 -0.87
C ASN A 33 6.09 9.19 -1.70
N ALA A 34 7.36 8.94 -2.02
CA ALA A 34 7.76 7.76 -2.78
C ALA A 34 7.44 6.46 -2.04
N LYS A 35 7.64 6.43 -0.71
CA LYS A 35 7.27 5.29 0.13
C LYS A 35 5.76 5.07 0.16
N ARG A 36 4.98 6.13 0.34
CA ARG A 36 3.50 6.08 0.34
C ARG A 36 2.95 5.59 -1.00
N ASN A 37 3.50 6.07 -2.12
CA ASN A 37 3.09 5.63 -3.45
C ASN A 37 3.32 4.13 -3.64
N LYS A 38 4.53 3.63 -3.31
CA LYS A 38 4.82 2.18 -3.36
C LYS A 38 3.89 1.36 -2.46
N ARG A 39 3.53 1.89 -1.28
CA ARG A 39 2.59 1.24 -0.37
C ARG A 39 1.19 1.15 -0.99
N ILE A 40 0.69 2.23 -1.58
CA ILE A 40 -0.61 2.28 -2.25
C ILE A 40 -0.64 1.31 -3.43
N ASP A 41 0.41 1.30 -4.27
CA ASP A 41 0.50 0.43 -5.44
C ASP A 41 0.44 -1.05 -5.04
N PHE A 42 1.19 -1.43 -4.00
CA PHE A 42 1.11 -2.76 -3.40
C PHE A 42 -0.31 -3.08 -2.93
N LEU A 43 -0.92 -2.22 -2.12
CA LEU A 43 -2.25 -2.46 -1.55
C LEU A 43 -3.32 -2.64 -2.65
N ILE A 44 -3.29 -1.82 -3.70
CA ILE A 44 -4.22 -1.92 -4.84
C ILE A 44 -4.00 -3.22 -5.60
N LYS A 45 -2.75 -3.51 -5.98
CA LYS A 45 -2.40 -4.67 -6.79
C LYS A 45 -2.76 -5.96 -6.08
N THR A 46 -2.37 -6.11 -4.82
CA THR A 46 -2.67 -7.30 -4.02
C THR A 46 -4.17 -7.44 -3.76
N TYR A 47 -4.88 -6.33 -3.50
CA TYR A 47 -6.35 -6.35 -3.33
C TYR A 47 -7.04 -6.89 -4.60
N ILE A 48 -6.71 -6.34 -5.77
CA ILE A 48 -7.28 -6.79 -7.05
C ILE A 48 -6.91 -8.24 -7.34
N LYS A 49 -5.68 -8.65 -7.04
CA LYS A 49 -5.23 -10.03 -7.25
C LYS A 49 -6.00 -11.02 -6.38
N ILE A 50 -6.21 -10.69 -5.10
CA ILE A 50 -7.04 -11.52 -4.20
C ILE A 50 -8.49 -11.56 -4.68
N GLU A 51 -9.06 -10.41 -5.05
CA GLU A 51 -10.40 -10.34 -5.63
C GLU A 51 -10.50 -11.32 -6.79
N ASN A 52 -9.59 -11.28 -7.75
CA ASN A 52 -9.58 -12.20 -8.89
C ASN A 52 -9.50 -13.68 -8.51
N CYS A 53 -8.94 -14.02 -7.34
CA CYS A 53 -8.84 -15.40 -6.88
C CYS A 53 -10.13 -15.92 -6.22
N ILE A 54 -10.92 -15.03 -5.62
CA ILE A 54 -12.11 -15.40 -4.87
C ILE A 54 -13.17 -16.02 -5.79
N GLN A 55 -13.82 -17.08 -5.29
CA GLN A 55 -14.87 -17.85 -5.98
C GLN A 55 -14.43 -18.50 -7.31
N ARG A 56 -13.11 -18.59 -7.57
CA ARG A 56 -12.57 -19.37 -8.69
C ARG A 56 -12.13 -20.75 -8.23
N LYS A 57 -12.04 -21.68 -9.19
CA LYS A 57 -11.55 -23.03 -8.90
C LYS A 57 -10.05 -22.99 -8.55
N PRO A 58 -9.58 -23.76 -7.55
CA PRO A 58 -8.16 -23.78 -7.16
C PRO A 58 -7.19 -24.03 -8.34
N SER A 59 -7.59 -24.86 -9.31
CA SER A 59 -6.80 -25.15 -10.52
C SER A 59 -6.54 -23.93 -11.42
N GLN A 60 -7.31 -22.85 -11.27
CA GLN A 60 -7.18 -21.63 -12.08
C GLN A 60 -6.36 -20.54 -11.39
N VAL A 61 -6.14 -20.64 -10.08
CA VAL A 61 -5.63 -19.52 -9.25
C VAL A 61 -4.44 -19.91 -8.38
N GLY A 62 -3.95 -21.15 -8.43
CA GLY A 62 -2.86 -21.63 -7.57
C GLY A 62 -1.63 -20.73 -7.57
N LYS A 63 -1.10 -20.39 -8.77
CA LYS A 63 0.03 -19.45 -8.89
C LYS A 63 -0.28 -18.06 -8.35
N ASP A 64 -1.48 -17.56 -8.59
CA ASP A 64 -1.87 -16.24 -8.09
C ASP A 64 -1.94 -16.22 -6.56
N LEU A 65 -2.40 -17.31 -5.93
CA LEU A 65 -2.40 -17.45 -4.48
C LEU A 65 -0.99 -17.53 -3.90
N GLU A 66 -0.08 -18.28 -4.52
CA GLU A 66 1.34 -18.34 -4.11
C GLU A 66 1.99 -16.95 -4.16
N ASP A 67 1.76 -16.22 -5.25
CA ASP A 67 2.27 -14.86 -5.41
C ASP A 67 1.67 -13.90 -4.37
N ILE A 68 0.37 -13.99 -4.08
CA ILE A 68 -0.30 -13.19 -3.03
C ILE A 68 0.36 -13.44 -1.67
N VAL A 69 0.60 -14.72 -1.33
CA VAL A 69 1.23 -15.11 -0.08
C VAL A 69 2.63 -14.49 0.03
N ALA A 70 3.44 -14.62 -1.02
CA ALA A 70 4.79 -14.06 -1.06
C ALA A 70 4.78 -12.52 -0.96
N GLU A 71 3.89 -11.84 -1.70
CA GLU A 71 3.80 -10.38 -1.72
C GLU A 71 3.41 -9.84 -0.34
N ILE A 72 2.46 -10.49 0.35
CA ILE A 72 2.05 -10.10 1.70
C ILE A 72 3.11 -10.43 2.74
N GLN A 73 3.84 -11.53 2.61
CA GLN A 73 4.95 -11.82 3.52
C GLN A 73 6.05 -10.75 3.43
N LEU A 74 6.30 -10.22 2.24
CA LEU A 74 7.33 -9.20 2.02
C LEU A 74 6.86 -7.79 2.40
N MET A 75 5.64 -7.42 2.02
CA MET A 75 5.16 -6.05 2.10
C MET A 75 4.02 -5.85 3.11
N GLY A 76 3.39 -6.90 3.59
CA GLY A 76 2.25 -6.82 4.51
C GLY A 76 2.62 -6.29 5.89
N ASN A 77 1.61 -5.79 6.61
CA ASN A 77 1.76 -5.53 8.05
C ASN A 77 1.65 -6.85 8.85
N VAL A 78 1.97 -6.81 10.15
CA VAL A 78 1.95 -8.00 11.03
C VAL A 78 0.59 -8.72 11.00
N GLN A 79 -0.52 -7.97 11.01
CA GLN A 79 -1.86 -8.55 10.94
C GLN A 79 -2.08 -9.30 9.61
N GLN A 80 -1.72 -8.68 8.48
CA GLN A 80 -1.86 -9.25 7.14
C GLN A 80 -0.99 -10.51 6.99
N VAL A 81 0.24 -10.49 7.50
CA VAL A 81 1.13 -11.65 7.51
C VAL A 81 0.54 -12.81 8.32
N ASN A 82 -0.08 -12.52 9.46
CA ASN A 82 -0.74 -13.57 10.26
C ASN A 82 -1.98 -14.14 9.56
N LEU A 83 -2.77 -13.28 8.90
CA LEU A 83 -3.94 -13.70 8.13
C LEU A 83 -3.54 -14.58 6.94
N VAL A 84 -2.49 -14.22 6.21
CA VAL A 84 -2.05 -15.00 5.04
C VAL A 84 -1.42 -16.33 5.44
N LYS A 85 -0.72 -16.39 6.59
CA LYS A 85 -0.22 -17.66 7.16
C LYS A 85 -1.36 -18.58 7.55
N LYS A 86 -2.39 -18.04 8.23
CA LYS A 86 -3.58 -18.80 8.58
C LYS A 86 -4.26 -19.35 7.32
N PHE A 87 -4.43 -18.51 6.30
CA PHE A 87 -4.98 -18.91 5.01
C PHE A 87 -4.19 -20.05 4.35
N ALA A 88 -2.85 -19.96 4.32
CA ALA A 88 -2.00 -21.01 3.75
C ALA A 88 -2.15 -22.35 4.49
N ASN A 89 -2.21 -22.31 5.83
CA ASN A 89 -2.44 -23.50 6.64
C ASN A 89 -3.84 -24.08 6.42
N ASP A 90 -4.88 -23.25 6.41
CA ASP A 90 -6.27 -23.67 6.20
C ASP A 90 -6.47 -24.31 4.81
N ILE A 91 -5.83 -23.78 3.76
CA ILE A 91 -5.82 -24.43 2.43
C ILE A 91 -5.15 -25.80 2.49
N SER A 92 -3.98 -25.91 3.12
CA SER A 92 -3.23 -27.17 3.18
C SER A 92 -3.97 -28.26 3.96
N GLU A 93 -4.73 -27.89 4.99
CA GLU A 93 -5.43 -28.86 5.85
C GLU A 93 -6.86 -29.17 5.38
N LYS A 94 -7.60 -28.16 4.92
CA LYS A 94 -9.06 -28.23 4.72
C LYS A 94 -9.49 -28.05 3.28
N ASN A 95 -8.57 -27.82 2.34
CA ASN A 95 -8.84 -27.46 0.94
C ASN A 95 -9.85 -26.28 0.79
N SER A 96 -9.99 -25.46 1.83
CA SER A 96 -10.89 -24.32 1.87
C SER A 96 -10.33 -23.30 2.86
N ALA A 97 -10.35 -22.03 2.48
CA ALA A 97 -9.90 -20.95 3.34
C ALA A 97 -10.59 -19.64 2.97
N ASP A 98 -10.74 -18.78 3.97
CA ASP A 98 -11.42 -17.50 3.83
C ASP A 98 -10.39 -16.36 3.64
N LEU A 99 -10.50 -15.67 2.49
CA LEU A 99 -9.69 -14.50 2.14
C LEU A 99 -10.35 -13.17 2.50
N GLU A 100 -11.63 -13.18 2.90
CA GLU A 100 -12.37 -11.97 3.24
C GLU A 100 -11.71 -11.14 4.36
N PRO A 101 -11.22 -11.74 5.47
CA PRO A 101 -10.55 -10.97 6.52
C PRO A 101 -9.30 -10.24 6.02
N LEU A 102 -8.57 -10.86 5.10
CA LEU A 102 -7.37 -10.28 4.50
C LEU A 102 -7.72 -9.12 3.56
N LEU A 103 -8.76 -9.27 2.73
CA LEU A 103 -9.27 -8.17 1.89
C LEU A 103 -9.75 -6.98 2.71
N ILE A 104 -10.47 -7.22 3.80
CA ILE A 104 -10.94 -6.15 4.69
C ILE A 104 -9.73 -5.40 5.28
N SER A 105 -8.70 -6.13 5.72
CA SER A 105 -7.46 -5.54 6.22
C SER A 105 -6.77 -4.67 5.17
N LEU A 106 -6.59 -5.18 3.94
CA LEU A 106 -5.97 -4.45 2.83
C LEU A 106 -6.78 -3.21 2.44
N ARG A 107 -8.11 -3.33 2.35
CA ARG A 107 -9.04 -2.21 2.06
C ARG A 107 -8.91 -1.10 3.11
N ASN A 108 -8.88 -1.47 4.38
CA ASN A 108 -8.77 -0.50 5.47
C ASN A 108 -7.43 0.24 5.44
N ASP A 109 -6.34 -0.48 5.18
CA ASP A 109 -5.01 0.12 4.99
C ASP A 109 -4.99 1.06 3.78
N LEU A 110 -5.55 0.63 2.64
CA LEU A 110 -5.59 1.43 1.43
C LEU A 110 -6.40 2.72 1.63
N ARG A 111 -7.57 2.63 2.26
CA ARG A 111 -8.40 3.80 2.56
C ARG A 111 -7.69 4.75 3.51
N ARG A 112 -6.97 4.23 4.51
CA ARG A 112 -6.13 5.05 5.41
C ARG A 112 -5.02 5.77 4.65
N GLU A 113 -4.30 5.06 3.78
CA GLU A 113 -3.25 5.66 2.94
C GLU A 113 -3.81 6.74 2.00
N LEU A 114 -5.04 6.59 1.53
CA LEU A 114 -5.73 7.57 0.68
C LEU A 114 -6.50 8.64 1.48
N LYS A 115 -6.46 8.62 2.82
CA LYS A 115 -7.23 9.51 3.70
C LYS A 115 -8.74 9.48 3.45
N LEU A 116 -9.27 8.30 3.11
CA LEU A 116 -10.70 8.05 2.93
C LEU A 116 -11.32 7.55 4.23
N GLU A 117 -12.62 7.82 4.42
CA GLU A 117 -13.38 7.34 5.59
C GLU A 117 -13.38 5.82 5.67
N LYS A 118 -13.39 5.25 6.88
CA LYS A 118 -13.43 3.80 7.06
C LYS A 118 -14.76 3.25 6.54
N ASN A 119 -14.71 2.18 5.74
CA ASN A 119 -15.91 1.44 5.35
C ASN A 119 -16.01 0.12 6.15
N ASN A 120 -17.06 0.00 6.95
CA ASN A 120 -17.35 -1.20 7.76
C ASN A 120 -18.31 -2.18 7.08
N GLU A 121 -18.79 -1.87 5.86
CA GLU A 121 -19.67 -2.74 5.10
C GLU A 121 -18.94 -3.99 4.62
N LYS A 122 -19.70 -5.08 4.50
CA LYS A 122 -19.22 -6.33 3.89
C LYS A 122 -18.80 -6.10 2.45
N ILE A 123 -17.81 -6.85 1.99
CA ILE A 123 -17.35 -6.76 0.61
C ILE A 123 -18.38 -7.49 -0.27
N GLN A 124 -18.94 -6.79 -1.25
CA GLN A 124 -19.79 -7.40 -2.25
C GLN A 124 -18.91 -7.84 -3.44
N PHE A 125 -18.97 -9.12 -3.77
CA PHE A 125 -18.27 -9.68 -4.93
C PHE A 125 -19.24 -9.78 -6.10
N LEU A 126 -18.92 -9.12 -7.22
CA LEU A 126 -19.66 -9.26 -8.46
C LEU A 126 -18.95 -10.25 -9.38
N ARG A 127 -19.60 -11.37 -9.67
CA ARG A 127 -19.14 -12.34 -10.67
C ARG A 127 -20.21 -12.52 -11.73
N MET A 128 -19.85 -12.15 -12.96
CA MET A 128 -20.70 -12.43 -14.11
C MET A 128 -20.30 -13.82 -14.64
N SER A 129 -21.24 -14.76 -14.59
CA SER A 129 -21.07 -16.04 -15.27
C SER A 129 -21.27 -15.80 -16.77
N ASN A 130 -20.21 -16.01 -17.56
CA ASN A 130 -20.36 -16.03 -19.00
C ASN A 130 -20.98 -17.40 -19.36
N ASN A 131 -22.30 -17.43 -19.49
CA ASN A 131 -23.03 -18.63 -19.87
C ASN A 131 -22.92 -18.76 -21.40
N ASN A 132 -21.89 -19.48 -21.87
CA ASN A 132 -21.76 -19.94 -23.25
C ASN A 132 -22.06 -21.44 -23.31
#